data_AF-A0A2V7RX62-F1
#
_entry.id   AF-A0A2V7RX62-F1
#
_cell.length_a   1.000
_cell.length_b   1.000
_cell.length_c   1.000
_cell.angle_alpha   90.00
_cell.angle_beta   90.00
_cell.angle_gamma   90.00
#
_symmetry.space_group_name_H-M   'P 1'
#
loop_
_entity.id
_entity.type
_entity.pdbx_description
1 polymer ?
#
loop_
_entity_poly.entity_id
_entity_poly.type
_entity_poly.pdbx_seq_one_letter_code
_entity_poly.pdbx_strand_id
1 'polypeptide(L)'
;MSAFKDGVPANSHPLNLLPDGAEPPPVTRIPLYEVYMRMAEELAKRSTCSRLQVGTVVTDQLLENVLAIGYNGNARGLPNKCDSSVPGSCGCIHSEMNALVKAPGSLRDKVVFISASPCVMCAKLIINSGVTHVFYRKPYRDPSGIEVLAQGGVMPVLYDHWVREWR
;
A
#
# COMPACT_ATOMS: atom_id res chain seq x y z
N MET A 1 27.58 -0.21 -3.05
CA MET A 1 26.13 -0.02 -3.28
C MET A 1 25.43 -0.94 -2.29
N SER A 2 24.45 -0.44 -1.56
CA SER A 2 23.69 -1.28 -0.62
C SER A 2 22.95 -2.36 -1.39
N ALA A 3 22.98 -3.60 -0.87
CA ALA A 3 22.24 -4.72 -1.43
C ALA A 3 20.89 -4.88 -0.71
N PHE A 4 19.91 -5.46 -1.41
CA PHE A 4 18.52 -5.54 -0.96
C PHE A 4 18.10 -7.01 -0.84
N LYS A 5 17.55 -7.40 0.32
CA LYS A 5 17.19 -8.79 0.62
C LYS A 5 16.14 -9.35 -0.33
N ASP A 6 15.20 -8.51 -0.77
CA ASP A 6 14.14 -8.89 -1.68
C ASP A 6 14.47 -8.64 -3.17
N GLY A 7 15.69 -8.19 -3.48
CA GLY A 7 16.11 -7.89 -4.85
C GLY A 7 15.45 -6.64 -5.47
N VAL A 8 14.69 -5.85 -4.72
CA VAL A 8 14.01 -4.64 -5.21
C VAL A 8 14.78 -3.38 -4.79
N PRO A 9 15.50 -2.70 -5.71
CA PRO A 9 16.37 -1.56 -5.34
C PRO A 9 15.62 -0.35 -4.80
N ALA A 10 14.36 -0.17 -5.19
CA ALA A 10 13.52 0.90 -4.70
C ALA A 10 13.02 0.67 -3.25
N ASN A 11 13.11 -0.56 -2.74
CA ASN A 11 12.68 -0.88 -1.38
C ASN A 11 13.80 -0.54 -0.38
N SER A 12 13.85 0.72 0.04
CA SER A 12 14.79 1.23 1.04
C SER A 12 14.36 0.98 2.49
N HIS A 13 13.33 0.16 2.74
CA HIS A 13 12.87 -0.11 4.09
C HIS A 13 14.00 -0.76 4.92
N PRO A 14 14.23 -0.36 6.19
CA PRO A 14 15.39 -0.83 6.96
C PRO A 14 15.52 -2.35 7.07
N LEU A 15 14.40 -3.07 7.16
CA LEU A 15 14.41 -4.54 7.18
C LEU A 15 14.89 -5.17 5.87
N ASN A 16 14.84 -4.45 4.75
CA ASN A 16 15.27 -4.91 3.44
C ASN A 16 16.77 -4.66 3.16
N LEU A 17 17.41 -3.78 3.92
CA LEU A 17 18.81 -3.42 3.68
C LEU A 17 19.76 -4.52 4.17
N LEU A 18 20.81 -4.75 3.39
CA LEU A 18 21.97 -5.57 3.77
C LEU A 18 23.15 -4.67 4.15
N PRO A 19 24.12 -5.18 4.93
CA PRO A 19 25.37 -4.49 5.22
C PRO A 19 26.12 -4.11 3.93
N ASP A 20 26.88 -3.01 3.98
CA ASP A 20 27.66 -2.58 2.83
C ASP A 20 28.68 -3.64 2.40
N GLY A 21 28.70 -3.94 1.10
CA GLY A 21 29.57 -4.97 0.51
C GLY A 21 29.04 -6.40 0.60
N ALA A 22 27.88 -6.63 1.23
CA ALA A 22 27.21 -7.92 1.19
C ALA A 22 26.58 -8.18 -0.18
N GLU A 23 26.68 -9.42 -0.67
CA GLU A 23 25.93 -9.85 -1.85
C GLU A 23 24.48 -10.19 -1.48
N PRO A 24 23.48 -9.80 -2.29
CA PRO A 24 22.10 -10.18 -2.05
C PRO A 24 21.94 -11.69 -2.20
N PRO A 25 21.37 -12.39 -1.20
CA PRO A 25 21.14 -13.81 -1.30
C PRO A 25 20.09 -14.12 -2.39
N PRO A 26 20.09 -15.33 -2.97
CA PRO A 26 19.01 -15.73 -3.86
C PRO A 26 17.67 -15.73 -3.09
N VAL A 27 16.65 -15.10 -3.67
CA VAL A 27 15.31 -15.03 -3.08
C VAL A 27 14.56 -16.34 -3.34
N THR A 28 14.66 -17.28 -2.39
CA THR A 28 13.99 -18.59 -2.47
C THR A 28 12.64 -18.62 -1.77
N ARG A 29 12.44 -17.76 -0.76
CA ARG A 29 11.21 -17.61 0.01
C ARG A 29 10.55 -16.28 -0.35
N ILE A 30 9.23 -16.29 -0.48
CA ILE A 30 8.43 -15.08 -0.70
C ILE A 30 8.78 -13.99 0.34
N PRO A 31 9.18 -12.79 -0.08
CA PRO A 31 9.43 -11.67 0.83
C PRO A 31 8.15 -11.25 1.56
N LEU A 32 8.26 -10.78 2.80
CA LEU A 32 7.11 -10.28 3.56
C LEU A 32 6.37 -9.15 2.84
N TYR A 33 7.09 -8.24 2.19
CA TYR A 33 6.50 -7.16 1.39
C TYR A 33 5.57 -7.70 0.28
N GLU A 34 5.97 -8.80 -0.39
CA GLU A 34 5.14 -9.46 -1.41
C GLU A 34 3.93 -10.16 -0.78
N VAL A 35 4.06 -10.77 0.41
CA VAL A 35 2.92 -11.34 1.15
C VAL A 35 1.87 -10.27 1.45
N TYR A 36 2.27 -9.10 1.97
CA TYR A 36 1.33 -8.01 2.26
C TYR A 36 0.76 -7.37 1.01
N MET A 37 1.56 -7.28 -0.06
CA MET A 37 1.06 -6.80 -1.35
C MET A 37 -0.01 -7.75 -1.92
N ARG A 38 0.20 -9.07 -1.87
CA ARG A 38 -0.82 -10.05 -2.26
C ARG A 38 -2.05 -9.99 -1.37
N MET A 39 -1.86 -9.80 -0.07
CA MET A 39 -2.98 -9.59 0.85
C MET A 39 -3.80 -8.35 0.43
N ALA A 40 -3.17 -7.24 0.05
CA ALA A 40 -3.86 -6.06 -0.47
C ALA A 40 -4.61 -6.38 -1.79
N GLU A 41 -4.03 -7.15 -2.69
CA GLU A 41 -4.68 -7.60 -3.93
C GLU A 41 -5.89 -8.52 -3.66
N GLU A 42 -5.79 -9.44 -2.70
CA GLU A 42 -6.90 -10.31 -2.28
C GLU A 42 -8.02 -9.50 -1.62
N LEU A 43 -7.69 -8.52 -0.78
CA LEU A 43 -8.66 -7.61 -0.18
C LEU A 43 -9.40 -6.77 -1.23
N ALA A 44 -8.72 -6.36 -2.29
CA ALA A 44 -9.32 -5.61 -3.38
C ALA A 44 -10.53 -6.34 -3.99
N LYS A 45 -10.51 -7.68 -4.04
CA LYS A 45 -11.62 -8.50 -4.57
C LYS A 45 -12.93 -8.35 -3.78
N ARG A 46 -12.87 -7.86 -2.53
CA ARG A 46 -14.07 -7.54 -1.72
C ARG A 46 -14.67 -6.17 -2.03
N SER A 47 -14.00 -5.35 -2.84
CA SER A 47 -14.48 -4.02 -3.22
C SER A 47 -15.80 -4.11 -3.99
N THR A 48 -16.71 -3.21 -3.62
CA THR A 48 -18.03 -3.05 -4.25
C THR A 48 -18.06 -1.88 -5.22
N CYS A 49 -16.91 -1.24 -5.46
CA CYS A 49 -16.79 -0.17 -6.44
C CYS A 49 -16.77 -0.74 -7.85
N SER A 50 -17.66 -0.25 -8.71
CA SER A 50 -17.75 -0.68 -10.12
C SER A 50 -16.63 -0.13 -11.01
N ARG A 51 -15.79 0.78 -10.50
CA ARG A 51 -14.78 1.49 -11.29
C ARG A 51 -13.39 0.86 -11.19
N LEU A 52 -12.91 0.73 -9.96
CA LEU A 52 -11.59 0.20 -9.64
C LEU A 52 -11.69 -0.49 -8.31
N GLN A 53 -11.19 -1.71 -8.24
CA GLN A 53 -11.13 -2.49 -7.01
C GLN A 53 -9.74 -2.31 -6.40
N VAL A 54 -9.68 -1.68 -5.22
CA VAL A 54 -8.43 -1.37 -4.52
C VAL A 54 -8.48 -1.94 -3.12
N GLY A 55 -7.38 -2.55 -2.68
CA GLY A 55 -7.16 -2.99 -1.32
C GLY A 55 -5.92 -2.33 -0.72
N THR A 56 -5.93 -2.22 0.60
CA THR A 56 -4.85 -1.64 1.41
C THR A 56 -4.60 -2.51 2.62
N VAL A 57 -3.33 -2.71 2.98
CA VAL A 57 -2.88 -3.30 4.24
C VAL A 57 -1.96 -2.31 4.92
N VAL A 58 -2.11 -2.17 6.24
CA VAL A 58 -1.27 -1.33 7.09
C VAL A 58 -0.61 -2.24 8.12
N THR A 59 0.70 -2.18 8.20
CA THR A 59 1.50 -2.93 9.18
C THR A 59 2.25 -1.99 10.11
N ASP A 60 2.77 -2.55 11.19
CA ASP A 60 3.82 -1.91 11.98
C ASP A 60 5.15 -1.85 11.19
N GLN A 61 6.12 -1.13 11.76
CA GLN A 61 7.43 -0.94 11.16
C GLN A 61 8.20 -2.26 11.00
N LEU A 62 8.00 -3.19 11.94
CA LEU A 62 8.71 -4.48 11.93
C LEU A 62 8.05 -5.51 11.01
N LEU A 63 6.90 -5.18 10.39
CA LEU A 63 6.14 -6.09 9.54
C LEU A 63 5.75 -7.39 10.27
N GLU A 64 5.51 -7.32 11.57
CA GLU A 64 5.08 -8.46 12.39
C GLU A 64 3.57 -8.46 12.57
N ASN A 65 2.95 -7.28 12.56
CA ASN A 65 1.54 -7.09 12.85
C ASN A 65 0.81 -6.40 11.70
N VAL A 66 -0.29 -7.00 11.24
CA VAL A 66 -1.28 -6.30 10.40
C VAL A 66 -2.16 -5.46 11.32
N LEU A 67 -1.95 -4.14 11.30
CA LEU A 67 -2.66 -3.19 12.14
C LEU A 67 -4.07 -2.90 11.63
N ALA A 68 -4.21 -2.79 10.31
CA ALA A 68 -5.48 -2.54 9.66
C ALA A 68 -5.46 -3.01 8.21
N ILE A 69 -6.66 -3.22 7.68
CA ILE A 69 -6.91 -3.57 6.28
C ILE A 69 -7.97 -2.65 5.71
N GLY A 70 -8.03 -2.48 4.40
CA GLY A 70 -9.06 -1.68 3.76
C GLY A 70 -9.31 -2.14 2.34
N TYR A 71 -10.52 -1.93 1.86
CA TYR A 71 -10.87 -1.99 0.45
C TYR A 71 -11.90 -0.89 0.19
N ASN A 72 -11.97 -0.40 -1.05
CA ASN A 72 -12.87 0.69 -1.35
C ASN A 72 -14.34 0.22 -1.45
N GLY A 73 -15.25 1.05 -0.94
CA GLY A 73 -16.67 0.73 -0.82
C GLY A 73 -17.44 1.84 -0.12
N ASN A 74 -18.76 1.65 0.05
CA ASN A 74 -19.60 2.62 0.74
C ASN A 74 -19.42 2.56 2.27
N ALA A 75 -19.94 3.56 2.98
CA ALA A 75 -19.93 3.59 4.44
C ALA A 75 -20.71 2.41 5.04
N ARG A 76 -20.33 2.02 6.27
CA ARG A 76 -21.02 0.94 7.01
C ARG A 76 -22.52 1.25 7.13
N GLY A 77 -23.36 0.26 6.85
CA GLY A 77 -24.82 0.39 6.90
C GLY A 77 -25.46 0.96 5.63
N LEU A 78 -24.67 1.51 4.70
CA LEU A 78 -25.17 1.93 3.38
C LEU A 78 -25.09 0.78 2.37
N PRO A 79 -25.82 0.89 1.23
CA PRO A 79 -25.77 -0.12 0.18
C PRO A 79 -24.36 -0.34 -0.35
N ASN A 80 -24.02 -1.61 -0.60
CA ASN A 80 -22.76 -2.05 -1.20
C ASN A 80 -22.67 -1.75 -2.70
N LYS A 81 -22.75 -0.46 -3.06
CA LYS A 81 -22.63 0.05 -4.43
C LYS A 81 -22.09 1.49 -4.42
N CYS A 82 -21.63 1.95 -5.57
CA CYS A 82 -21.31 3.36 -5.81
C CYS A 82 -22.57 4.22 -5.61
N ASP A 83 -22.39 5.44 -5.09
CA ASP A 83 -23.47 6.43 -4.99
C ASP A 83 -23.85 7.00 -6.36
N SER A 84 -22.88 7.03 -7.28
CA SER A 84 -23.07 7.53 -8.65
C SER A 84 -22.25 6.73 -9.66
N SER A 85 -22.75 6.68 -10.90
CA SER A 85 -22.04 6.10 -12.05
C SER A 85 -21.14 7.12 -12.76
N VAL A 86 -21.21 8.41 -12.41
CA VAL A 86 -20.43 9.48 -13.05
C VAL A 86 -18.93 9.25 -12.85
N PRO A 87 -18.11 9.29 -13.92
CA PRO A 87 -16.66 9.15 -13.80
C PRO A 87 -16.06 10.13 -12.79
N GLY A 88 -15.18 9.64 -11.92
CA GLY A 88 -14.54 10.47 -10.88
C GLY A 88 -15.41 10.84 -9.69
N SER A 89 -16.71 10.48 -9.69
CA SER A 89 -17.66 10.85 -8.64
C SER A 89 -18.41 9.64 -8.08
N CYS A 90 -17.76 8.47 -7.99
CA CYS A 90 -18.44 7.23 -7.60
C CYS A 90 -18.93 7.19 -6.14
N GLY A 91 -18.45 8.10 -5.27
CA GLY A 91 -18.87 8.21 -3.87
C GLY A 91 -18.27 7.18 -2.91
N CYS A 92 -17.61 6.13 -3.41
CA CYS A 92 -16.97 5.15 -2.54
C CYS A 92 -15.83 5.76 -1.72
N ILE A 93 -15.75 5.38 -0.45
CA ILE A 93 -14.59 5.66 0.40
C ILE A 93 -13.42 4.82 -0.11
N HIS A 94 -12.25 5.45 -0.25
CA HIS A 94 -11.05 4.81 -0.76
C HIS A 94 -10.52 3.74 0.19
N SER A 95 -9.79 2.76 -0.36
CA SER A 95 -9.26 1.63 0.42
C SER A 95 -8.31 2.09 1.52
N GLU A 96 -7.51 3.11 1.23
CA GLU A 96 -6.52 3.73 2.08
C GLU A 96 -7.21 4.41 3.26
N MET A 97 -8.26 5.19 2.99
CA MET A 97 -9.06 5.85 4.03
C MET A 97 -9.72 4.81 4.96
N ASN A 98 -10.29 3.75 4.37
CA ASN A 98 -10.89 2.66 5.13
C ASN A 98 -9.87 1.90 5.98
N ALA A 99 -8.62 1.77 5.54
CA ALA A 99 -7.58 1.15 6.34
C ALA A 99 -7.09 2.11 7.46
N LEU A 100 -6.81 3.37 7.12
CA LEU A 100 -6.28 4.37 8.05
C LEU A 100 -7.25 4.69 9.19
N VAL A 101 -8.56 4.76 8.94
CA VAL A 101 -9.56 5.00 10.00
C VAL A 101 -9.60 3.88 11.05
N LYS A 102 -9.14 2.67 10.69
CA LYS A 102 -9.06 1.51 11.60
C LYS A 102 -7.69 1.35 12.24
N ALA A 103 -6.65 1.96 11.67
CA ALA A 103 -5.29 1.85 12.19
C ALA A 103 -5.13 2.65 13.49
N PRO A 104 -4.30 2.20 14.44
CA PRO A 104 -4.00 2.97 15.64
C PRO A 104 -3.38 4.33 15.28
N GLY A 105 -4.06 5.41 15.67
CA GLY A 105 -3.66 6.78 15.33
C GLY A 105 -2.40 7.26 16.05
N SER A 106 -2.11 6.73 17.24
CA SER A 106 -0.93 7.07 18.04
C SER A 106 0.36 6.39 17.55
N LEU A 107 0.23 5.24 16.88
CA LEU A 107 1.38 4.46 16.41
C LEU A 107 2.04 5.17 15.23
N ARG A 108 3.37 5.28 15.25
CA ARG A 108 4.18 5.88 14.17
C ARG A 108 4.90 4.79 13.38
N ASP A 109 5.62 5.23 12.36
CA ASP A 109 6.48 4.41 11.51
C ASP A 109 5.77 3.23 10.82
N LYS A 110 4.48 3.39 10.54
CA LYS A 110 3.67 2.39 9.85
C LYS A 110 4.17 2.19 8.41
N VAL A 111 3.90 1.00 7.87
CA VAL A 111 4.14 0.66 6.47
C VAL A 111 2.81 0.32 5.81
N VAL A 112 2.59 0.83 4.59
CA VAL A 112 1.32 0.68 3.87
C VAL A 112 1.55 -0.04 2.55
N PHE A 113 0.70 -1.01 2.23
CA PHE A 113 0.70 -1.77 0.98
C PHE A 113 -0.63 -1.54 0.27
N ILE A 114 -0.61 -1.07 -0.98
CA ILE A 114 -1.80 -0.69 -1.74
C ILE A 114 -1.80 -1.37 -3.11
N SER A 115 -2.91 -1.95 -3.53
CA SER A 115 -2.98 -2.62 -4.85
C SER A 115 -2.93 -1.66 -6.05
N ALA A 116 -3.05 -0.34 -5.83
CA ALA A 116 -2.89 0.73 -6.82
C ALA A 116 -2.33 1.99 -6.13
N SER A 117 -1.64 2.87 -6.86
CA SER A 117 -1.09 4.09 -6.26
C SER A 117 -2.20 4.99 -5.70
N PRO A 118 -1.96 5.67 -4.55
CA PRO A 118 -2.97 6.47 -3.89
C PRO A 118 -3.23 7.79 -4.64
N CYS A 119 -4.42 8.35 -4.46
CA CYS A 119 -4.71 9.72 -4.90
C CYS A 119 -4.09 10.76 -3.97
N VAL A 120 -4.07 12.03 -4.38
CA VAL A 120 -3.53 13.16 -3.58
C VAL A 120 -4.15 13.25 -2.18
N MET A 121 -5.47 13.04 -2.04
CA MET A 121 -6.13 13.10 -0.74
C MET A 121 -5.72 11.94 0.17
N CYS A 122 -5.65 10.72 -0.35
CA CYS A 122 -5.15 9.57 0.40
C CYS A 122 -3.68 9.76 0.79
N ALA A 123 -2.84 10.29 -0.11
CA ALA A 123 -1.44 10.57 0.19
C ALA A 123 -1.28 11.54 1.38
N LYS A 124 -2.04 12.64 1.41
CA LYS A 124 -2.05 13.58 2.54
C LYS A 124 -2.45 12.91 3.86
N LEU A 125 -3.46 12.04 3.83
CA LEU A 125 -3.90 11.29 5.02
C LEU A 125 -2.84 10.27 5.48
N ILE A 126 -2.19 9.59 4.54
CA ILE A 126 -1.08 8.67 4.82
C ILE A 126 0.06 9.40 5.53
N ILE A 127 0.48 10.57 5.03
CA ILE A 127 1.52 11.41 5.65
C ILE A 127 1.15 11.74 7.10
N ASN A 128 -0.07 12.28 7.31
CA ASN A 128 -0.54 12.67 8.64
C ASN A 128 -0.69 11.48 9.60
N SER A 129 -0.85 10.27 9.07
CA SER A 129 -0.97 9.05 9.86
C SER A 129 0.37 8.51 10.39
N GLY A 130 1.51 9.13 10.06
CA GLY A 130 2.83 8.67 10.52
C GLY A 130 3.30 7.39 9.82
N VAL A 131 3.05 7.29 8.51
CA VAL A 131 3.57 6.22 7.65
C VAL A 131 4.95 6.62 7.15
N THR A 132 5.87 5.67 7.04
CA THR A 132 7.22 5.93 6.50
C THR A 132 7.37 5.41 5.06
N HIS A 133 6.70 4.32 4.71
CA HIS A 133 6.81 3.67 3.41
C HIS A 133 5.43 3.29 2.87
N VAL A 134 5.23 3.53 1.57
CA VAL A 134 4.05 3.12 0.83
C VAL A 134 4.49 2.25 -0.34
N PHE A 135 4.23 0.95 -0.23
CA PHE A 135 4.35 0.01 -1.33
C PHE A 135 3.07 0.03 -2.14
N TYR A 136 3.17 0.13 -3.46
CA TYR A 136 2.00 0.05 -4.33
C TYR A 136 2.26 -0.86 -5.53
N ARG A 137 1.24 -1.63 -5.94
CA ARG A 137 1.43 -2.60 -7.03
C ARG A 137 1.45 -1.97 -8.42
N LYS A 138 0.53 -1.05 -8.68
CA LYS A 138 0.31 -0.48 -10.02
C LYS A 138 0.22 1.03 -9.93
N PRO A 139 0.88 1.79 -10.82
CA PRO A 139 0.61 3.21 -10.93
C PRO A 139 -0.84 3.40 -11.37
N TYR A 140 -1.55 4.29 -10.67
CA TYR A 140 -2.83 4.82 -11.10
C TYR A 140 -2.61 6.03 -12.02
N ARG A 141 -3.66 6.42 -12.76
CA ARG A 141 -3.58 7.36 -13.90
C ARG A 141 -2.86 8.67 -13.60
N ASP A 142 -2.97 9.15 -12.37
CA ASP A 142 -2.39 10.41 -11.91
C ASP A 142 -1.26 10.12 -10.90
N PRO A 143 0.00 10.47 -11.22
CA PRO A 143 1.13 10.27 -10.32
C PRO A 143 1.19 11.29 -9.17
N SER A 144 0.36 12.33 -9.17
CA SER A 144 0.42 13.42 -8.19
C SER A 144 0.36 12.93 -6.73
N GLY A 145 -0.37 11.83 -6.47
CA GLY A 145 -0.39 11.23 -5.13
C GLY A 145 0.95 10.68 -4.67
N ILE A 146 1.73 10.11 -5.59
CA ILE A 146 3.09 9.59 -5.34
C ILE A 146 4.04 10.76 -5.04
N GLU A 147 3.95 11.84 -5.81
CA GLU A 147 4.76 13.04 -5.60
C GLU A 147 4.48 13.69 -4.25
N VAL A 148 3.20 13.76 -3.86
CA VAL A 148 2.79 14.27 -2.54
C VAL A 148 3.36 13.42 -1.41
N LEU A 149 3.37 12.09 -1.53
CA LEU A 149 4.01 11.22 -0.53
C LEU A 149 5.49 11.56 -0.37
N ALA A 150 6.22 11.65 -1.48
CA ALA A 150 7.65 11.96 -1.47
C ALA A 150 7.94 13.35 -0.85
N GLN A 151 7.14 14.37 -1.19
CA GLN A 151 7.24 15.70 -0.59
C GLN A 151 6.97 15.68 0.92
N GLY A 152 6.10 14.80 1.38
CA GLY A 152 5.79 14.59 2.79
C GLY A 152 6.78 13.73 3.57
N GLY A 153 7.90 13.33 2.94
CA GLY A 153 8.92 12.47 3.57
C GLY A 153 8.50 11.00 3.70
N VAL A 154 7.44 10.58 3.02
CA VAL A 154 7.03 9.17 2.93
C VAL A 154 7.64 8.58 1.67
N MET A 155 8.27 7.41 1.76
CA MET A 155 8.90 6.76 0.61
C MET A 155 7.89 5.94 -0.19
N PRO A 156 7.48 6.37 -1.41
CA PRO A 156 6.69 5.53 -2.30
C PRO A 156 7.57 4.50 -3.01
N VAL A 157 7.12 3.25 -3.07
CA VAL A 157 7.81 2.14 -3.71
C VAL A 157 6.85 1.41 -4.66
N LEU A 158 7.12 1.49 -5.97
CA LEU A 158 6.47 0.60 -6.93
C LEU A 158 6.96 -0.83 -6.69
N TYR A 159 6.06 -1.73 -6.30
CA TYR A 159 6.39 -3.10 -5.90
C TYR A 159 5.79 -4.12 -6.86
N ASP A 160 6.34 -4.20 -8.06
CA ASP A 160 5.84 -5.03 -9.17
C ASP A 160 6.80 -6.17 -9.58
N HIS A 161 7.96 -6.27 -8.94
CA HIS A 161 9.00 -7.25 -9.26
C HIS A 161 8.52 -8.71 -9.15
N TRP A 162 7.79 -9.05 -8.07
CA TRP A 162 7.42 -10.42 -7.73
C TRP A 162 6.01 -10.84 -8.17
N VAL A 163 5.37 -10.09 -9.07
CA VAL A 163 3.95 -10.28 -9.45
C VAL A 163 3.64 -11.68 -9.96
N ARG A 164 4.59 -12.33 -10.64
CA ARG A 164 4.37 -13.61 -11.33
C ARG A 164 4.85 -14.84 -10.56
N GLU A 165 5.62 -14.66 -9.50
CA GLU A 165 6.21 -15.76 -8.74
C GLU A 165 5.23 -16.35 -7.71
N TRP A 166 5.48 -17.55 -7.18
CA TRP A 166 4.68 -18.21 -6.12
C TRP A 166 3.14 -18.18 -6.34
N ARG A 167 2.70 -18.43 -7.56
CA ARG A 167 1.27 -18.51 -7.94
C ARG A 167 0.75 -19.93 -7.95
#